data_AF-A0A6N2MXI3-F1
#
_entry.id   AF-A0A6N2MXI3-F1
#
_cell.length_a   1.000
_cell.length_b   1.000
_cell.length_c   1.000
_cell.angle_alpha   90.00
_cell.angle_beta   90.00
_cell.angle_gamma   90.00
#
_symmetry.space_group_name_H-M   'P 1'
#
loop_
_entity.id
_entity.type
_entity.pdbx_description
1 polymer ?
#
loop_
_entity_poly.entity_id
_entity_poly.type
_entity_poly.pdbx_seq_one_letter_code
_entity_poly.pdbx_strand_id
1 'polypeptide(L)'
;MLRIRRVLEEKKLLNLIARSSRTRWMSSSTEVMSFGDGSHGALGLPTSLIGHGMDAYEPTPVTGLPSDITLVSAGHYHSLAVTSHGQLWAWGRNHEVQLGRGLLNTRDTWNEPKRVEGLDQVQVTAAFASGVVSAAIGDDGSLWVWGRSKRGQLGLGKGITEASVPSKVEALEGEKIAKVSLGWGHALALTVDGKLFGWGYLADGRLGKMGGLVEASPLDSSMNVAKHEVITQSTLEVAERLVLEGMEKEMDMPIVWDPCSVEELKGVEVVDIACGLDHSLVLCRDGTLLSSGSNIYGQLGGQTMT
;
A
#
# COMPACT_ATOMS: atom_id res chain seq x y z
N MET A 1 -1.65 9.99 10.47
CA MET A 1 -0.94 10.47 9.26
C MET A 1 0.53 10.74 9.62
N LEU A 2 1.46 10.38 8.74
CA LEU A 2 2.92 10.59 8.90
C LEU A 2 3.39 11.79 8.09
N ARG A 3 4.41 12.51 8.59
CA ARG A 3 5.00 13.66 7.89
C ARG A 3 6.51 13.77 8.13
N ILE A 4 7.24 14.17 7.10
CA ILE A 4 8.67 14.50 7.19
C ILE A 4 8.83 16.01 7.37
N ARG A 5 9.70 16.43 8.31
CA ARG A 5 10.10 17.83 8.49
C ARG A 5 11.62 17.93 8.51
N ARG A 6 12.17 18.87 7.74
CA ARG A 6 13.60 19.20 7.80
C ARG A 6 13.83 20.21 8.92
N VAL A 7 14.67 19.84 9.90
CA VAL A 7 15.08 20.74 10.98
C VAL A 7 16.49 21.25 10.66
N LEU A 8 16.64 22.58 10.62
CA LEU A 8 17.95 23.21 10.50
C LEU A 8 18.47 23.43 11.93
N GLU A 9 19.51 22.69 12.34
CA GLU A 9 20.21 22.99 13.58
C GLU A 9 21.08 24.26 13.40
N GLU A 10 20.53 25.43 13.71
CA GLU A 10 21.34 26.62 13.92
C GLU A 10 22.09 26.51 15.26
N LYS A 11 23.31 25.95 15.24
CA LYS A 11 24.23 26.14 16.38
C LYS A 11 24.62 27.61 16.44
N LYS A 12 23.90 28.41 17.24
CA LYS A 12 24.28 29.77 17.65
C LYS A 12 25.70 29.75 18.21
N LEU A 13 26.66 30.23 17.43
CA LEU A 13 28.00 30.51 17.90
C LEU A 13 27.96 31.88 18.59
N LEU A 14 27.73 31.89 19.90
CA LEU A 14 28.17 32.99 20.75
C LEU A 14 29.69 32.90 20.82
N ASN A 15 30.38 33.50 19.85
CA ASN A 15 31.70 34.11 20.05
C ASN A 15 31.94 35.12 18.93
N LEU A 16 31.85 36.37 19.34
CA LEU A 16 32.26 37.56 18.63
C LEU A 16 33.78 37.48 18.33
N ILE A 17 34.18 37.98 17.15
CA ILE A 17 35.55 38.36 16.75
C ILE A 17 36.51 37.23 16.33
N ALA A 18 36.48 36.86 15.05
CA ALA A 18 37.66 36.91 14.17
C ALA A 18 37.24 36.70 12.71
N ARG A 19 37.62 37.66 11.86
CA ARG A 19 37.52 37.56 10.40
C ARG A 19 38.29 36.33 9.89
N SER A 20 37.82 35.77 8.78
CA SER A 20 38.42 34.69 7.99
C SER A 20 38.28 33.27 8.56
N SER A 21 37.24 32.55 8.12
CA SER A 21 37.35 31.32 7.30
C SER A 21 36.03 30.54 7.29
N ARG A 22 35.60 30.17 6.07
CA ARG A 22 34.60 29.13 5.71
C ARG A 22 33.41 28.96 6.66
N THR A 23 32.30 29.59 6.29
CA THR A 23 30.98 29.32 6.87
C THR A 23 30.67 27.82 6.84
N ARG A 24 30.38 27.31 8.02
CA ARG A 24 30.26 25.91 8.41
C ARG A 24 29.04 25.26 7.73
N TRP A 25 29.21 24.07 7.14
CA TRP A 25 28.12 23.27 6.58
C TRP A 25 27.07 22.98 7.67
N MET A 26 25.85 23.45 7.49
CA MET A 26 24.72 23.05 8.33
C MET A 26 24.36 21.61 7.94
N SER A 27 24.52 20.67 8.88
CA SER A 27 23.88 19.36 8.76
C SER A 27 22.40 19.56 9.11
N SER A 28 21.52 19.49 8.11
CA SER A 28 20.09 19.44 8.38
C SER A 28 19.76 18.04 8.90
N SER A 29 19.27 17.91 10.12
CA SER A 29 18.67 16.67 10.59
C SER A 29 17.25 16.58 10.05
N THR A 30 16.88 15.43 9.51
CA THR A 30 15.47 15.18 9.15
C THR A 30 14.78 14.60 10.36
N GLU A 31 13.63 15.17 10.72
CA GLU A 31 12.77 14.68 11.79
C GLU A 31 11.47 14.14 11.19
N VAL A 32 11.08 12.94 11.62
CA VAL A 32 9.80 12.33 11.25
C VAL A 32 8.81 12.61 12.35
N MET A 33 7.64 13.09 11.96
CA MET A 33 6.54 13.43 12.86
C MET A 33 5.33 12.55 12.55
N SER A 34 4.59 12.15 13.58
CA SER A 34 3.37 11.37 13.48
C SER A 34 2.25 11.98 14.32
N PHE A 35 1.01 11.74 13.89
CA PHE A 35 -0.21 12.13 14.61
C PHE A 35 -1.40 11.27 14.16
N GLY A 36 -2.42 11.14 14.99
CA GLY A 36 -3.64 10.37 14.77
C GLY A 36 -3.87 9.32 15.85
N ASP A 37 -4.41 8.18 15.43
CA ASP A 37 -4.69 7.00 16.24
C ASP A 37 -3.40 6.20 16.54
N GLY A 38 -3.16 5.93 17.83
CA GLY A 38 -2.01 5.18 18.35
C GLY A 38 -2.29 3.71 18.68
N SER A 39 -3.53 3.23 18.52
CA SER A 39 -4.02 1.91 18.96
C SER A 39 -3.13 0.71 18.59
N HIS A 40 -2.48 0.79 17.42
CA HIS A 40 -1.60 -0.24 16.87
C HIS A 40 -0.13 0.18 16.78
N GLY A 41 0.27 1.25 17.48
CA GLY A 41 1.67 1.67 17.51
C GLY A 41 2.18 2.33 16.24
N ALA A 42 1.36 2.50 15.20
CA ALA A 42 1.74 3.06 13.91
C ALA A 42 2.29 4.49 13.99
N LEU A 43 2.07 5.17 15.11
CA LEU A 43 2.63 6.50 15.38
C LEU A 43 4.10 6.44 15.79
N GLY A 44 4.65 5.29 16.19
CA GLY A 44 6.07 5.23 16.56
C GLY A 44 6.38 5.90 17.91
N LEU A 45 5.35 6.09 18.74
CA LEU A 45 5.42 6.80 20.02
C LEU A 45 5.52 5.77 21.17
N PRO A 46 6.18 6.13 22.29
CA PRO A 46 6.34 5.22 23.42
C PRO A 46 5.00 4.67 23.93
N THR A 47 5.05 3.43 24.38
CA THR A 47 3.89 2.66 24.83
C THR A 47 3.28 3.29 26.09
N SER A 48 1.95 3.42 26.13
CA SER A 48 1.23 3.74 27.36
C SER A 48 1.28 2.58 28.35
N LEU A 49 0.99 2.81 29.64
CA LEU A 49 0.90 1.76 30.68
C LEU A 49 -0.05 0.60 30.33
N ILE A 50 -0.94 0.79 29.35
CA ILE A 50 -1.96 -0.16 28.88
C ILE A 50 -1.49 -0.97 27.65
N GLY A 51 -0.23 -0.84 27.22
CA GLY A 51 0.32 -1.65 26.12
C GLY A 51 0.01 -1.17 24.70
N HIS A 52 -0.90 -0.21 24.54
CA HIS A 52 -1.19 0.46 23.26
C HIS A 52 -0.27 1.68 23.04
N GLY A 53 -0.05 2.05 21.77
CA GLY A 53 0.58 3.32 21.44
C GLY A 53 -0.33 4.48 21.85
N MET A 54 0.27 5.59 22.26
CA MET A 54 -0.47 6.81 22.61
C MET A 54 -1.00 7.48 21.34
N ASP A 55 -2.27 7.91 21.35
CA ASP A 55 -2.80 8.85 20.35
C ASP A 55 -1.99 10.16 20.40
N ALA A 56 -1.88 10.81 19.26
CA ALA A 56 -1.28 12.14 19.17
C ALA A 56 -2.14 13.05 18.29
N TYR A 57 -2.73 14.10 18.86
CA TYR A 57 -3.56 15.05 18.10
C TYR A 57 -2.77 16.24 17.54
N GLU A 58 -1.47 16.29 17.84
CA GLU A 58 -0.51 17.22 17.28
C GLU A 58 0.69 16.45 16.70
N PRO A 59 1.40 17.03 15.70
CA PRO A 59 2.60 16.41 15.17
C PRO A 59 3.62 16.15 16.29
N THR A 60 3.88 14.88 16.59
CA THR A 60 4.83 14.43 17.62
C THR A 60 6.03 13.75 16.98
N PRO A 61 7.27 14.02 17.42
CA PRO A 61 8.46 13.36 16.89
C PRO A 61 8.44 11.84 17.09
N VAL A 62 8.77 11.09 16.04
CA VAL A 62 8.99 9.65 16.10
C VAL A 62 10.43 9.38 16.52
N THR A 63 10.61 8.94 17.76
CA THR A 63 11.95 8.64 18.31
C THR A 63 12.48 7.30 17.82
N GLY A 64 13.80 7.14 17.74
CA GLY A 64 14.45 5.87 17.39
C GLY A 64 14.65 5.63 15.89
N LEU A 65 14.22 6.56 15.03
CA LEU A 65 14.58 6.57 13.61
C LEU A 65 16.00 7.16 13.41
N PRO A 66 16.71 6.72 12.36
CA PRO A 66 17.92 7.40 11.88
C PRO A 66 17.66 8.88 11.53
N SER A 67 18.68 9.72 11.61
CA SER A 67 18.57 11.16 11.32
C SER A 67 18.47 11.50 9.83
N ASP A 68 18.71 10.52 8.95
CA ASP A 68 18.82 10.66 7.51
C ASP A 68 17.60 10.09 6.76
N ILE A 69 16.42 10.05 7.40
CA ILE A 69 15.17 9.67 6.72
C ILE A 69 14.90 10.61 5.55
N THR A 70 14.52 10.04 4.42
CA THR A 70 14.15 10.74 3.19
C THR A 70 12.71 10.52 2.79
N LEU A 71 12.13 9.35 3.11
CA LEU A 71 10.76 8.97 2.74
C LEU A 71 10.03 8.31 3.91
N VAL A 72 8.71 8.47 3.94
CA VAL A 72 7.80 7.80 4.87
C VAL A 72 6.55 7.34 4.14
N SER A 73 5.98 6.23 4.56
CA SER A 73 4.71 5.72 4.06
C SER A 73 3.84 5.25 5.23
N ALA A 74 2.56 5.65 5.23
CA ALA A 74 1.59 5.26 6.24
C ALA A 74 0.59 4.26 5.66
N GLY A 75 0.51 3.07 6.25
CA GLY A 75 -0.56 2.11 6.00
C GLY A 75 -1.72 2.30 6.99
N HIS A 76 -2.63 1.33 7.05
CA HIS A 76 -3.77 1.40 7.98
C HIS A 76 -3.32 1.40 9.44
N TYR A 77 -2.42 0.49 9.79
CA TYR A 77 -1.97 0.26 11.16
C TYR A 77 -0.46 0.03 11.29
N HIS A 78 0.30 0.33 10.24
CA HIS A 78 1.75 0.26 10.25
C HIS A 78 2.34 1.37 9.40
N SER A 79 3.63 1.61 9.60
CA SER A 79 4.35 2.75 9.07
C SER A 79 5.72 2.29 8.58
N LEU A 80 6.18 2.88 7.49
CA LEU A 80 7.48 2.64 6.89
C LEU A 80 8.26 3.95 6.77
N ALA A 81 9.58 3.87 6.87
CA ALA A 81 10.50 4.97 6.59
C ALA A 81 11.77 4.48 5.89
N VAL A 82 12.27 5.27 4.95
CA VAL A 82 13.48 4.96 4.17
C VAL A 82 14.56 5.98 4.49
N THR A 83 15.77 5.51 4.75
CA THR A 83 16.95 6.36 4.95
C THR A 83 17.57 6.78 3.62
N SER A 84 18.44 7.80 3.63
CA SER A 84 19.21 8.22 2.46
C SER A 84 20.15 7.14 1.92
N HIS A 85 20.51 6.17 2.77
CA HIS A 85 21.32 5.00 2.42
C HIS A 85 20.48 3.79 2.00
N GLY A 86 19.17 3.97 1.79
CA GLY A 86 18.25 2.91 1.34
C GLY A 86 17.94 1.84 2.38
N GLN A 87 18.11 2.13 3.67
CA GLN A 87 17.66 1.24 4.74
C GLN A 87 16.18 1.47 5.01
N LEU A 88 15.41 0.38 5.09
CA LEU A 88 13.99 0.42 5.38
C LEU A 88 13.72 0.14 6.87
N TRP A 89 12.88 0.96 7.47
CA TRP A 89 12.40 0.86 8.85
C TRP A 89 10.89 0.70 8.86
N ALA A 90 10.37 -0.13 9.74
CA ALA A 90 8.94 -0.38 9.90
C ALA A 90 8.55 -0.31 11.37
N TRP A 91 7.29 0.01 11.67
CA TRP A 91 6.68 -0.11 13.01
C TRP A 91 5.15 -0.13 12.91
N GLY A 92 4.49 -0.49 14.00
CA GLY A 92 3.04 -0.62 14.13
C GLY A 92 2.58 -2.08 14.25
N ARG A 93 1.40 -2.38 13.72
CA ARG A 93 0.79 -3.72 13.71
C ARG A 93 1.63 -4.71 12.91
N ASN A 94 1.71 -5.95 13.39
CA ASN A 94 2.44 -7.05 12.77
C ASN A 94 1.68 -8.38 12.73
N HIS A 95 0.35 -8.39 12.96
CA HIS A 95 -0.45 -9.64 12.93
C HIS A 95 -0.27 -10.41 11.62
N GLU A 96 -0.12 -9.68 10.53
CA GLU A 96 0.04 -10.20 9.17
C GLU A 96 1.49 -10.09 8.69
N VAL A 97 2.46 -10.08 9.62
CA VAL A 97 3.90 -10.00 9.33
C VAL A 97 4.30 -8.81 8.43
N GLN A 98 3.47 -7.76 8.39
CA GLN A 98 3.67 -6.59 7.53
C GLN A 98 4.86 -5.70 7.94
N LEU A 99 5.56 -6.01 9.04
CA LEU A 99 6.81 -5.34 9.40
C LEU A 99 8.06 -5.99 8.80
N GLY A 100 7.97 -7.19 8.21
CA GLY A 100 9.07 -7.83 7.47
C GLY A 100 10.29 -8.19 8.33
N ARG A 101 10.06 -8.79 9.51
CA ARG A 101 11.11 -9.10 10.51
C ARG A 101 11.22 -10.59 10.84
N GLY A 102 10.82 -11.44 9.89
CA GLY A 102 10.83 -12.89 10.03
C GLY A 102 9.86 -13.44 11.08
N LEU A 103 9.91 -14.76 11.27
CA LEU A 103 8.98 -15.50 12.13
C LEU A 103 9.38 -15.54 13.61
N LEU A 104 10.61 -15.13 13.96
CA LEU A 104 11.10 -15.16 15.34
C LEU A 104 10.58 -14.01 16.20
N ASN A 105 10.00 -12.98 15.57
CA ASN A 105 9.49 -11.77 16.22
C ASN A 105 7.95 -11.77 16.21
N THR A 106 7.34 -12.67 16.99
CA THR A 106 5.88 -12.89 17.04
C THR A 106 5.07 -11.79 17.74
N ARG A 107 5.72 -10.69 18.18
CA ARG A 107 4.99 -9.60 18.82
C ARG A 107 4.06 -8.93 17.80
N ASP A 108 2.78 -8.90 18.17
CA ASP A 108 1.66 -8.43 17.38
C ASP A 108 1.69 -6.93 17.02
N THR A 109 2.37 -6.12 17.83
CA THR A 109 2.47 -4.67 17.64
C THR A 109 3.79 -4.14 18.15
N TRP A 110 4.43 -3.28 17.37
CA TRP A 110 5.72 -2.65 17.66
C TRP A 110 5.60 -1.14 17.62
N ASN A 111 5.65 -0.49 18.76
CA ASN A 111 5.56 0.97 18.85
C ASN A 111 6.88 1.66 18.49
N GLU A 112 7.98 0.90 18.38
CA GLU A 112 9.30 1.43 18.07
C GLU A 112 9.70 1.08 16.64
N PRO A 113 10.16 2.07 15.85
CA PRO A 113 10.83 1.85 14.58
C PRO A 113 11.96 0.83 14.72
N LYS A 114 11.95 -0.19 13.87
CA LYS A 114 13.12 -1.06 13.66
C LYS A 114 13.31 -1.34 12.19
N ARG A 115 14.56 -1.65 11.84
CA ARG A 115 14.96 -2.04 10.50
C ARG A 115 14.20 -3.30 10.04
N VAL A 116 13.78 -3.29 8.79
CA VAL A 116 13.22 -4.45 8.07
C VAL A 116 14.36 -5.41 7.73
N GLU A 117 14.15 -6.71 7.88
CA GLU A 117 15.14 -7.74 7.60
C GLU A 117 15.04 -8.20 6.13
N GLY A 118 16.09 -8.83 5.57
CA GLY A 118 16.03 -9.42 4.22
C GLY A 118 16.28 -8.45 3.05
N LEU A 119 16.54 -7.17 3.32
CA LEU A 119 16.89 -6.15 2.31
C LEU A 119 18.34 -5.65 2.46
N ASP A 120 19.24 -6.43 3.07
CA ASP A 120 20.61 -5.97 3.37
C ASP A 120 21.46 -5.67 2.13
N GLN A 121 21.10 -6.24 0.98
CA GLN A 121 21.78 -6.04 -0.31
C GLN A 121 20.97 -5.20 -1.30
N VAL A 122 19.89 -4.57 -0.84
CA VAL A 122 18.97 -3.79 -1.69
C VAL A 122 18.98 -2.34 -1.21
N GLN A 123 19.32 -1.40 -2.09
CA GLN A 123 19.20 0.02 -1.77
C GLN A 123 17.76 0.46 -2.04
N VAL A 124 16.93 0.52 -1.00
CA VAL A 124 15.52 0.90 -1.14
C VAL A 124 15.40 2.36 -1.55
N THR A 125 14.66 2.63 -2.63
CA THR A 125 14.41 3.99 -3.15
C THR A 125 12.99 4.47 -2.90
N ALA A 126 12.03 3.57 -2.68
CA ALA A 126 10.67 3.88 -2.30
C ALA A 126 10.05 2.75 -1.47
N ALA A 127 9.06 3.08 -0.64
CA ALA A 127 8.31 2.12 0.16
C ALA A 127 6.83 2.50 0.24
N PHE A 128 5.97 1.50 0.28
CA PHE A 128 4.51 1.65 0.24
C PHE A 128 3.88 0.73 1.28
N ALA A 129 2.96 1.27 2.07
CA ALA A 129 2.29 0.57 3.15
C ALA A 129 0.78 0.69 2.96
N SER A 130 0.05 -0.43 2.97
CA SER A 130 -1.41 -0.42 2.91
C SER A 130 -1.99 -1.66 3.56
N GLY A 131 -3.08 -1.52 4.32
CA GLY A 131 -3.75 -2.64 4.98
C GLY A 131 -2.80 -3.61 5.69
N VAL A 132 -2.62 -4.78 5.07
CA VAL A 132 -1.87 -5.94 5.58
C VAL A 132 -0.61 -6.27 4.78
N VAL A 133 -0.27 -5.46 3.77
CA VAL A 133 0.87 -5.67 2.87
C VAL A 133 1.77 -4.44 2.87
N SER A 134 3.05 -4.69 2.75
CA SER A 134 4.07 -3.68 2.49
C SER A 134 4.80 -3.98 1.19
N ALA A 135 5.31 -2.94 0.56
CA ALA A 135 6.14 -3.04 -0.63
C ALA A 135 7.33 -2.07 -0.57
N ALA A 136 8.40 -2.40 -1.26
CA ALA A 136 9.57 -1.57 -1.46
C ALA A 136 10.09 -1.70 -2.89
N ILE A 137 10.67 -0.62 -3.41
CA ILE A 137 11.34 -0.58 -4.71
C ILE A 137 12.84 -0.45 -4.47
N GLY A 138 13.62 -1.32 -5.09
CA GLY A 138 15.09 -1.25 -5.12
C GLY A 138 15.60 -0.17 -6.07
N ASP A 139 16.88 0.17 -6.00
CA ASP A 139 17.55 1.12 -6.89
C ASP A 139 17.67 0.62 -8.34
N ASP A 140 17.65 -0.70 -8.52
CA ASP A 140 17.56 -1.37 -9.82
C ASP A 140 16.13 -1.35 -10.42
N GLY A 141 15.14 -0.90 -9.66
CA GLY A 141 13.72 -0.90 -10.03
C GLY A 141 12.98 -2.19 -9.68
N SER A 142 13.60 -3.13 -8.97
CA SER A 142 12.97 -4.37 -8.51
C SER A 142 11.89 -4.11 -7.45
N LEU A 143 10.80 -4.87 -7.51
CA LEU A 143 9.71 -4.81 -6.53
C LEU A 143 9.86 -5.92 -5.48
N TRP A 144 9.80 -5.52 -4.22
CA TRP A 144 9.80 -6.39 -3.05
C TRP A 144 8.53 -6.22 -2.25
N VAL A 145 7.96 -7.32 -1.75
CA VAL A 145 6.68 -7.34 -1.03
C VAL A 145 6.72 -8.28 0.16
N TRP A 146 5.97 -7.95 1.21
CA TRP A 146 5.81 -8.80 2.39
C TRP A 146 4.49 -8.50 3.12
N GLY A 147 4.09 -9.43 3.98
CA GLY A 147 2.83 -9.41 4.70
C GLY A 147 2.05 -10.71 4.51
N ARG A 148 0.78 -10.73 4.93
CA ARG A 148 -0.13 -11.87 4.75
C ARG A 148 -1.42 -11.41 4.08
N SER A 149 -1.72 -11.96 2.91
CA SER A 149 -2.94 -11.68 2.17
C SER A 149 -3.43 -12.93 1.44
N LYS A 150 -4.71 -13.28 1.66
CA LYS A 150 -5.40 -14.35 0.94
C LYS A 150 -5.96 -13.91 -0.41
N ARG A 151 -5.84 -12.63 -0.75
CA ARG A 151 -6.43 -12.00 -1.95
C ARG A 151 -5.42 -11.81 -3.07
N GLY A 152 -4.26 -12.46 -3.00
CA GLY A 152 -3.22 -12.41 -4.04
C GLY A 152 -2.40 -11.12 -4.08
N GLN A 153 -2.59 -10.15 -3.17
CA GLN A 153 -1.90 -8.85 -3.18
C GLN A 153 -0.37 -8.93 -3.17
N LEU A 154 0.20 -10.06 -2.73
CA LEU A 154 1.64 -10.27 -2.77
C LEU A 154 2.17 -10.41 -4.19
N GLY A 155 1.40 -10.91 -5.17
CA GLY A 155 1.90 -11.05 -6.53
C GLY A 155 3.06 -12.05 -6.67
N LEU A 156 3.24 -12.94 -5.69
CA LEU A 156 4.33 -13.92 -5.63
C LEU A 156 3.96 -15.27 -6.29
N GLY A 157 2.82 -15.32 -6.97
CA GLY A 157 2.33 -16.53 -7.62
C GLY A 157 1.28 -17.31 -6.82
N LYS A 158 0.70 -18.30 -7.49
CA LYS A 158 -0.50 -19.00 -7.02
C LYS A 158 -0.30 -19.69 -5.68
N GLY A 159 -1.17 -19.35 -4.72
CA GLY A 159 -1.20 -19.97 -3.39
C GLY A 159 -0.21 -19.39 -2.38
N ILE A 160 0.66 -18.46 -2.78
CA ILE A 160 1.55 -17.77 -1.85
C ILE A 160 0.76 -16.63 -1.17
N THR A 161 0.40 -16.85 0.09
CA THR A 161 -0.45 -15.93 0.87
C THR A 161 0.28 -15.26 2.03
N GLU A 162 1.54 -15.60 2.26
CA GLU A 162 2.38 -15.02 3.30
C GLU A 162 3.82 -14.87 2.82
N ALA A 163 4.43 -13.73 3.14
CA ALA A 163 5.86 -13.50 3.08
C ALA A 163 6.27 -12.74 4.36
N SER A 164 6.99 -13.42 5.27
CA SER A 164 7.38 -12.86 6.58
C SER A 164 8.61 -11.97 6.54
N VAL A 165 9.30 -11.96 5.40
CA VAL A 165 10.37 -11.04 5.02
C VAL A 165 10.13 -10.57 3.58
N PRO A 166 10.66 -9.40 3.18
CA PRO A 166 10.60 -8.91 1.81
C PRO A 166 11.01 -9.99 0.82
N SER A 167 10.12 -10.27 -0.13
CA SER A 167 10.31 -11.23 -1.21
C SER A 167 10.21 -10.51 -2.54
N LYS A 168 11.12 -10.79 -3.47
CA LYS A 168 11.14 -10.18 -4.80
C LYS A 168 9.98 -10.71 -5.65
N VAL A 169 9.31 -9.82 -6.37
CA VAL A 169 8.22 -10.16 -7.29
C VAL A 169 8.81 -10.54 -8.64
N GLU A 170 9.19 -11.82 -8.80
CA GLU A 170 9.92 -12.29 -9.99
C GLU A 170 9.11 -12.20 -11.29
N ALA A 171 7.78 -12.19 -11.21
CA ALA A 171 6.90 -11.98 -12.37
C ALA A 171 7.07 -10.61 -13.05
N LEU A 172 7.69 -9.64 -12.37
CA LEU A 172 8.01 -8.31 -12.90
C LEU A 172 9.50 -8.16 -13.25
N GLU A 173 10.25 -9.26 -13.33
CA GLU A 173 11.65 -9.21 -13.71
C GLU A 173 11.85 -8.58 -15.10
N GLY A 174 12.80 -7.66 -15.19
CA GLY A 174 13.07 -6.88 -16.41
C GLY A 174 12.27 -5.58 -16.54
N GLU A 175 11.21 -5.41 -15.75
CA GLU A 175 10.47 -4.15 -15.66
C GLU A 175 11.04 -3.25 -14.56
N LYS A 176 11.15 -1.95 -14.83
CA LYS A 176 11.62 -0.97 -13.83
C LYS A 176 10.44 -0.32 -13.16
N ILE A 177 10.14 -0.72 -11.92
CA ILE A 177 8.98 -0.19 -11.20
C ILE A 177 9.29 1.21 -10.66
N ALA A 178 8.37 2.14 -10.90
CA ALA A 178 8.44 3.54 -10.45
C ALA A 178 7.50 3.79 -9.26
N LYS A 179 6.33 3.17 -9.24
CA LYS A 179 5.34 3.33 -8.18
C LYS A 179 4.54 2.05 -7.97
N VAL A 180 4.13 1.82 -6.73
CA VAL A 180 3.16 0.78 -6.37
C VAL A 180 1.99 1.43 -5.64
N SER A 181 0.79 0.92 -5.90
CA SER A 181 -0.40 1.27 -5.15
C SER A 181 -1.12 0.01 -4.71
N LEU A 182 -1.42 -0.07 -3.41
CA LEU A 182 -1.99 -1.24 -2.76
C LEU A 182 -3.39 -0.93 -2.27
N GLY A 183 -4.40 -1.57 -2.86
CA GLY A 183 -5.78 -1.53 -2.39
C GLY A 183 -6.04 -2.55 -1.28
N TRP A 184 -7.30 -2.78 -0.91
CA TRP A 184 -7.62 -3.76 0.13
C TRP A 184 -7.45 -5.21 -0.32
N GLY A 185 -7.68 -5.45 -1.61
CA GLY A 185 -7.68 -6.78 -2.22
C GLY A 185 -6.76 -6.92 -3.43
N HIS A 186 -6.21 -5.82 -3.95
CA HIS A 186 -5.50 -5.78 -5.21
C HIS A 186 -4.31 -4.82 -5.15
N ALA A 187 -3.45 -4.90 -6.16
CA ALA A 187 -2.29 -4.04 -6.29
C ALA A 187 -2.10 -3.60 -7.74
N LEU A 188 -1.49 -2.42 -7.90
CA LEU A 188 -1.07 -1.87 -9.17
C LEU A 188 0.42 -1.51 -9.09
N ALA A 189 1.16 -1.78 -10.17
CA ALA A 189 2.53 -1.30 -10.35
C ALA A 189 2.66 -0.51 -11.65
N LEU A 190 3.23 0.69 -11.53
CA LEU A 190 3.56 1.57 -12.63
C LEU A 190 5.06 1.49 -12.90
N THR A 191 5.43 1.22 -14.14
CA THR A 191 6.84 1.22 -14.56
C THR A 191 7.32 2.63 -14.94
N VAL A 192 8.65 2.81 -15.01
CA VAL A 192 9.27 4.06 -15.47
C VAL A 192 8.91 4.41 -16.91
N ASP A 193 8.68 3.40 -17.77
CA ASP A 193 8.24 3.58 -19.16
C ASP A 193 6.71 3.67 -19.33
N GLY A 194 5.96 3.80 -18.22
CA GLY A 194 4.53 4.11 -18.24
C GLY A 194 3.60 2.91 -18.46
N LYS A 195 4.09 1.67 -18.38
CA LYS A 195 3.26 0.47 -18.39
C LYS A 195 2.57 0.29 -17.04
N LEU A 196 1.35 -0.25 -17.09
CA LEU A 196 0.59 -0.60 -15.89
C LEU A 196 0.42 -2.11 -15.76
N PHE A 197 0.78 -2.61 -14.58
CA PHE A 197 0.52 -3.98 -14.15
C PHE A 197 -0.47 -3.99 -12.99
N GLY A 198 -1.29 -5.03 -12.92
CA GLY A 198 -2.21 -5.24 -11.80
C GLY A 198 -2.33 -6.71 -11.41
N TRP A 199 -2.69 -6.95 -10.15
CA TRP A 199 -2.91 -8.30 -9.62
C TRP A 199 -3.73 -8.27 -8.33
N GLY A 200 -4.08 -9.45 -7.83
CA GLY A 200 -4.92 -9.67 -6.67
C GLY A 200 -6.38 -9.93 -7.03
N TYR A 201 -7.28 -9.54 -6.14
CA TYR A 201 -8.71 -9.78 -6.28
C TYR A 201 -9.29 -8.98 -7.45
N LEU A 202 -9.96 -9.66 -8.39
CA LEU A 202 -10.45 -9.10 -9.66
C LEU A 202 -11.82 -8.43 -9.54
N ALA A 203 -12.62 -8.77 -8.52
CA ALA A 203 -14.04 -8.42 -8.47
C ALA A 203 -14.29 -6.91 -8.67
N ASP A 204 -15.46 -6.58 -9.22
CA ASP A 204 -15.88 -5.22 -9.55
C ASP A 204 -15.04 -4.54 -10.65
N GLY A 205 -14.19 -5.28 -11.35
CA GLY A 205 -13.37 -4.75 -12.44
C GLY A 205 -12.25 -3.82 -11.95
N ARG A 206 -11.85 -3.90 -10.68
CA ARG A 206 -10.85 -3.02 -10.04
C ARG A 206 -9.46 -3.03 -10.67
N LEU A 207 -9.19 -4.00 -11.55
CA LEU A 207 -7.94 -4.15 -12.30
C LEU A 207 -8.07 -3.80 -13.79
N GLY A 208 -9.28 -3.50 -14.27
CA GLY A 208 -9.58 -3.40 -15.70
C GLY A 208 -9.60 -4.77 -16.40
N LYS A 209 -9.65 -4.80 -17.73
CA LYS A 209 -9.58 -6.07 -18.47
C LYS A 209 -8.13 -6.57 -18.52
N MET A 210 -7.88 -7.65 -17.78
CA MET A 210 -6.63 -8.41 -17.81
C MET A 210 -6.66 -9.36 -19.00
N GLY A 211 -5.63 -9.35 -19.84
CA GLY A 211 -5.61 -10.12 -21.09
C GLY A 211 -5.79 -11.63 -20.85
N GLY A 212 -6.92 -12.19 -21.29
CA GLY A 212 -7.21 -13.61 -21.58
C GLY A 212 -6.89 -14.71 -20.54
N LEU A 213 -6.20 -14.40 -19.45
CA LEU A 213 -5.67 -15.35 -18.46
C LEU A 213 -6.66 -15.65 -17.34
N VAL A 214 -7.82 -15.02 -17.35
CA VAL A 214 -8.93 -15.43 -16.52
C VAL A 214 -9.65 -16.50 -17.32
N GLU A 215 -9.39 -17.78 -17.03
CA GLU A 215 -10.44 -18.80 -17.13
C GLU A 215 -11.55 -18.35 -16.17
N ALA A 216 -12.32 -17.36 -16.60
CA ALA A 216 -13.55 -16.99 -15.96
C ALA A 216 -14.46 -18.19 -16.19
N SER A 217 -14.82 -18.89 -15.12
CA SER A 217 -15.94 -19.83 -15.13
C SER A 217 -17.11 -19.14 -15.85
N PRO A 218 -17.56 -19.65 -17.01
CA PRO A 218 -18.54 -18.97 -17.84
C PRO A 218 -19.92 -19.16 -17.22
N LEU A 219 -20.29 -18.29 -16.28
CA LEU A 219 -21.66 -18.20 -15.78
C LEU A 219 -22.12 -16.75 -15.84
N ASP A 220 -22.19 -16.25 -17.07
CA ASP A 220 -23.04 -15.11 -17.41
C ASP A 220 -23.86 -15.46 -18.66
N SER A 221 -24.91 -16.25 -18.47
CA SER A 221 -26.05 -16.29 -19.41
C SER A 221 -27.28 -16.91 -18.75
N SER A 222 -28.07 -16.09 -18.06
CA SER A 222 -29.53 -15.96 -18.25
C SER A 222 -30.19 -15.40 -17.00
N MET A 223 -30.44 -14.09 -16.98
CA MET A 223 -31.47 -13.52 -16.13
C MET A 223 -32.62 -13.05 -17.02
N ASN A 224 -33.63 -13.91 -17.13
CA ASN A 224 -34.92 -13.55 -17.70
C ASN A 224 -35.62 -12.54 -16.76
N VAL A 225 -35.98 -11.40 -17.33
CA VAL A 225 -36.80 -10.38 -16.70
C VAL A 225 -38.22 -10.91 -16.51
N ALA A 226 -38.69 -10.99 -15.27
CA ALA A 226 -40.12 -11.11 -14.96
C ALA A 226 -40.50 -10.10 -13.86
N LYS A 227 -41.59 -9.38 -14.11
CA LYS A 227 -42.15 -8.28 -13.32
C LYS A 227 -43.07 -8.77 -12.18
N HIS A 228 -43.25 -7.85 -11.23
CA HIS A 228 -44.41 -7.57 -10.34
C HIS A 228 -44.31 -7.83 -8.81
N GLU A 229 -44.73 -6.78 -8.11
CA GLU A 229 -44.92 -6.41 -6.69
C GLU A 229 -45.19 -7.51 -5.65
N VAL A 230 -44.69 -7.30 -4.41
CA VAL A 230 -45.46 -6.90 -3.19
C VAL A 230 -44.46 -6.79 -2.01
N ILE A 231 -44.53 -5.69 -1.25
CA ILE A 231 -43.63 -5.37 -0.14
C ILE A 231 -44.28 -5.83 1.19
N THR A 232 -43.71 -6.87 1.82
CA THR A 232 -43.52 -7.10 3.28
C THR A 232 -43.05 -8.54 3.51
N GLN A 233 -41.80 -8.80 3.14
CA GLN A 233 -40.96 -10.00 3.35
C GLN A 233 -39.61 -9.80 2.62
N SER A 234 -39.62 -8.90 1.61
CA SER A 234 -38.53 -8.66 0.68
C SER A 234 -37.21 -8.18 1.30
N THR A 235 -37.18 -7.51 2.46
CA THR A 235 -35.88 -7.03 2.99
C THR A 235 -35.03 -8.16 3.58
N LEU A 236 -35.65 -9.16 4.21
CA LEU A 236 -34.92 -10.29 4.81
C LEU A 236 -34.47 -11.26 3.73
N GLU A 237 -35.33 -11.59 2.76
CA GLU A 237 -34.97 -12.47 1.64
C GLU A 237 -33.95 -11.82 0.69
N VAL A 238 -34.04 -10.50 0.47
CA VAL A 238 -33.00 -9.76 -0.26
C VAL A 238 -31.70 -9.76 0.53
N ALA A 239 -31.73 -9.56 1.86
CA ALA A 239 -30.54 -9.63 2.69
C ALA A 239 -29.92 -11.04 2.71
N GLU A 240 -30.73 -12.09 2.86
CA GLU A 240 -30.30 -13.49 2.83
C GLU A 240 -29.73 -13.87 1.47
N ARG A 241 -30.36 -13.45 0.36
CA ARG A 241 -29.82 -13.64 -0.98
C ARG A 241 -28.51 -12.89 -1.18
N LEU A 242 -28.39 -11.65 -0.73
CA LEU A 242 -27.14 -10.89 -0.81
C LEU A 242 -26.03 -11.50 0.06
N VAL A 243 -26.39 -12.08 1.20
CA VAL A 243 -25.46 -12.83 2.06
C VAL A 243 -25.03 -14.11 1.35
N LEU A 244 -25.95 -14.87 0.76
CA LEU A 244 -25.64 -16.09 0.00
C LEU A 244 -24.78 -15.79 -1.24
N GLU A 245 -25.12 -14.77 -2.03
CA GLU A 245 -24.31 -14.28 -3.15
C GLU A 245 -22.93 -13.81 -2.67
N GLY A 246 -22.85 -13.16 -1.51
CA GLY A 246 -21.59 -12.77 -0.87
C GLY A 246 -20.74 -13.97 -0.46
N MET A 247 -21.38 -15.00 0.11
CA MET A 247 -20.73 -16.25 0.52
C MET A 247 -20.25 -17.06 -0.69
N GLU A 248 -21.04 -17.14 -1.77
CA GLU A 248 -20.65 -17.81 -3.02
C GLU A 248 -19.49 -17.09 -3.70
N LYS A 249 -19.49 -15.75 -3.74
CA LYS A 249 -18.37 -14.93 -4.23
C LYS A 249 -17.09 -15.10 -3.40
N GLU A 250 -17.21 -15.42 -2.11
CA GLU A 250 -16.05 -15.75 -1.27
C GLU A 250 -15.51 -17.17 -1.51
N MET A 251 -16.36 -18.11 -1.95
CA MET A 251 -15.94 -19.48 -2.28
C MET A 251 -15.19 -19.61 -3.61
N ASP A 252 -15.49 -18.75 -4.60
CA ASP A 252 -14.82 -18.70 -5.91
C ASP A 252 -14.25 -17.30 -6.17
N MET A 253 -13.38 -16.81 -5.28
CA MET A 253 -12.76 -15.49 -5.44
C MET A 253 -11.89 -15.47 -6.71
N PRO A 254 -12.21 -14.66 -7.73
CA PRO A 254 -11.34 -14.54 -8.89
C PRO A 254 -10.08 -13.75 -8.49
N ILE A 255 -8.96 -14.46 -8.41
CA ILE A 255 -7.66 -13.89 -8.01
C ILE A 255 -6.68 -14.03 -9.17
N VAL A 256 -6.10 -12.91 -9.56
CA VAL A 256 -4.90 -12.83 -10.38
C VAL A 256 -3.70 -12.92 -9.44
N TRP A 257 -3.00 -14.06 -9.43
CA TRP A 257 -1.93 -14.32 -8.45
C TRP A 257 -0.58 -13.72 -8.81
N ASP A 258 -0.36 -13.44 -10.09
CA ASP A 258 0.86 -12.89 -10.65
C ASP A 258 0.54 -11.55 -11.31
N PRO A 259 1.39 -10.52 -11.15
CA PRO A 259 1.32 -9.27 -11.91
C PRO A 259 1.08 -9.51 -13.40
N CYS A 260 0.03 -8.92 -13.94
CA CYS A 260 -0.25 -8.97 -15.37
C CYS A 260 -0.50 -7.57 -15.95
N SER A 261 -0.15 -7.41 -17.22
CA SER A 261 -0.34 -6.17 -17.98
C SER A 261 -1.83 -5.84 -18.10
N VAL A 262 -2.18 -4.59 -17.80
CA VAL A 262 -3.54 -4.07 -18.01
C VAL A 262 -3.70 -3.71 -19.49
N GLU A 263 -4.22 -4.65 -20.29
CA GLU A 263 -4.22 -4.55 -21.75
C GLU A 263 -5.01 -3.34 -22.29
N GLU A 264 -6.03 -2.86 -21.58
CA GLU A 264 -6.79 -1.66 -21.96
C GLU A 264 -5.95 -0.39 -22.00
N LEU A 265 -4.81 -0.39 -21.30
CA LEU A 265 -3.88 0.75 -21.24
C LEU A 265 -2.61 0.50 -22.05
N LYS A 266 -2.60 -0.53 -22.89
CA LYS A 266 -1.46 -0.81 -23.76
C LYS A 266 -1.30 0.33 -24.77
N GLY A 267 -0.14 0.97 -24.73
CA GLY A 267 0.16 2.14 -25.56
C GLY A 267 -0.40 3.47 -25.00
N VAL A 268 -1.05 3.45 -23.83
CA VAL A 268 -1.39 4.65 -23.07
C VAL A 268 -0.27 4.89 -22.06
N GLU A 269 0.30 6.10 -22.07
CA GLU A 269 1.34 6.44 -21.11
C GLU A 269 0.71 6.85 -19.77
N VAL A 270 0.82 5.98 -18.78
CA VAL A 270 0.36 6.24 -17.40
C VAL A 270 1.41 7.04 -16.66
N VAL A 271 0.98 8.07 -15.92
CA VAL A 271 1.87 8.95 -15.14
C VAL A 271 1.66 8.82 -13.63
N ASP A 272 0.47 8.40 -13.18
CA ASP A 272 0.24 8.13 -11.77
C ASP A 272 -0.87 7.09 -11.53
N ILE A 273 -0.80 6.44 -10.36
CA ILE A 273 -1.75 5.41 -9.92
C ILE A 273 -2.14 5.58 -8.46
N ALA A 274 -3.38 5.23 -8.13
CA ALA A 274 -3.87 5.14 -6.76
C ALA A 274 -4.92 4.03 -6.61
N CYS A 275 -4.97 3.41 -5.44
CA CYS A 275 -5.94 2.38 -5.08
C CYS A 275 -6.66 2.83 -3.82
N GLY A 276 -7.98 2.77 -3.85
CA GLY A 276 -8.80 2.81 -2.65
C GLY A 276 -9.06 1.40 -2.11
N LEU A 277 -10.09 1.28 -1.27
CA LEU A 277 -10.53 0.00 -0.72
C LEU A 277 -10.84 -1.00 -1.85
N ASP A 278 -11.78 -0.64 -2.71
CA ASP A 278 -12.30 -1.49 -3.79
C ASP A 278 -12.32 -0.79 -5.15
N HIS A 279 -11.49 0.25 -5.34
CA HIS A 279 -11.38 0.96 -6.61
C HIS A 279 -9.94 1.34 -6.94
N SER A 280 -9.71 1.65 -8.20
CA SER A 280 -8.43 2.07 -8.76
C SER A 280 -8.60 3.36 -9.56
N LEU A 281 -7.58 4.21 -9.51
CA LEU A 281 -7.47 5.43 -10.29
C LEU A 281 -6.15 5.41 -11.06
N VAL A 282 -6.22 5.81 -12.32
CA VAL A 282 -5.07 5.87 -13.23
C VAL A 282 -5.07 7.23 -13.92
N LEU A 283 -3.99 7.98 -13.76
CA LEU A 283 -3.78 9.25 -14.45
C LEU A 283 -2.92 9.01 -15.69
N CYS A 284 -3.45 9.36 -16.86
CA CYS A 284 -2.76 9.27 -18.13
C CYS A 284 -2.04 10.60 -18.45
N ARG A 285 -1.01 10.54 -19.30
CA ARG A 285 -0.19 11.71 -19.66
C ARG A 285 -0.97 12.82 -20.37
N ASP A 286 -2.04 12.46 -21.07
CA ASP A 286 -2.95 13.41 -21.73
C ASP A 286 -3.88 14.15 -20.75
N GLY A 287 -3.80 13.84 -19.45
CA GLY A 287 -4.64 14.40 -18.39
C GLY A 287 -5.93 13.61 -18.14
N THR A 288 -6.16 12.53 -18.86
CA THR A 288 -7.31 11.64 -18.63
C THR A 288 -7.16 10.92 -17.30
N LEU A 289 -8.20 10.98 -16.45
CA LEU A 289 -8.31 10.19 -15.22
C LEU A 289 -9.27 9.03 -15.46
N LEU A 290 -8.74 7.81 -15.38
CA LEU A 290 -9.52 6.58 -15.49
C LEU A 290 -9.77 6.01 -14.10
N SER A 291 -10.96 5.47 -13.90
CA SER A 291 -11.41 4.91 -12.62
C SER A 291 -12.12 3.58 -12.83
N SER A 292 -11.81 2.58 -12.00
CA SER A 292 -12.44 1.26 -12.07
C SER A 292 -12.66 0.67 -10.67
N GLY A 293 -13.53 -0.33 -10.56
CA GLY A 293 -13.89 -0.97 -9.29
C GLY A 293 -15.30 -0.64 -8.79
N SER A 294 -15.51 -0.81 -7.50
CA SER A 294 -16.78 -0.49 -6.85
C SER A 294 -17.12 1.00 -7.00
N ASN A 295 -18.39 1.30 -7.25
CA ASN A 295 -18.94 2.66 -7.29
C ASN A 295 -20.12 2.85 -6.32
N ILE A 296 -20.23 2.02 -5.28
CA ILE A 296 -21.37 2.02 -4.34
C ILE A 296 -21.66 3.40 -3.74
N TYR A 297 -20.62 4.23 -3.54
CA TYR A 297 -20.72 5.57 -2.96
C TYR A 297 -20.47 6.69 -3.97
N GLY A 298 -20.43 6.38 -5.27
CA GLY A 298 -20.08 7.36 -6.31
C GLY A 298 -18.58 7.72 -6.36
N GLN A 299 -17.71 6.93 -5.72
CA GLN A 299 -16.28 7.23 -5.60
C GLN A 299 -15.52 7.26 -6.93
N LEU A 300 -16.08 6.71 -8.01
CA LEU A 300 -15.48 6.77 -9.35
C LEU A 300 -15.75 8.10 -10.06
N GLY A 301 -16.63 8.96 -9.54
CA GLY A 301 -16.92 10.27 -10.11
C GLY A 301 -17.69 10.26 -11.44
N GLY A 302 -17.99 9.08 -12.00
CA GLY A 302 -18.90 8.92 -13.13
C GLY A 302 -20.36 8.95 -12.70
N GLN A 303 -21.23 9.62 -13.47
CA GLN A 303 -22.68 9.46 -13.32
C GLN A 303 -23.02 7.97 -13.47
N THR A 304 -23.72 7.41 -12.48
CA THR A 304 -24.37 6.10 -12.53
C THR A 304 -24.96 5.83 -13.92
N MET A 305 -24.36 4.90 -14.68
CA MET A 305 -25.07 4.24 -15.76
C MET A 305 -25.88 3.11 -15.12
N THR A 306 -27.20 3.30 -15.16
CA THR A 306 -28.25 2.33 -14.82
C THR A 306 -28.09 1.00 -15.51
#